data_AF-A0A661EZM5-F1
#
_entry.id   AF-A0A661EZM5-F1
#
_cell.length_a   1.000
_cell.length_b   1.000
_cell.length_c   1.000
_cell.angle_alpha   90.00
_cell.angle_beta   90.00
_cell.angle_gamma   90.00
#
_symmetry.space_group_name_H-M   'P 1'
#
loop_
_entity.id
_entity.type
_entity.pdbx_description
1 polymer ?
#
loop_
_entity_poly.entity_id
_entity_poly.type
_entity_poly.pdbx_seq_one_letter_code
_entity_poly.pdbx_strand_id
1 'polypeptide(L)'
;MKTPSIARLTLIVTAIVGVATLQAVGVVYLLTSAEISAERSARHQLAAQQLAQQVAAKLRFQQQTLAQLAQTDEVKGAVVDENRQRREQLADQFQRFLPHAWKLRLVSVKYRSTTPDARPPIGYADLDLMNYSASHGEAPAAVVGENGTPQARILLVEPVFATNSERVVGHLLLALHFSLISELVDQLALDGSYMQLQQPRLNGEPLVLAAVGQQSLAATMAYTARVKGSEWQVAYWPAQGDDSLALLFAGLAVFIVLVAGISLLLFGQRFKKLISADLATLVTIVRDAKVGELKRTYRSMAAESVGTIHTVHHELSDSQLRPSKPKLAPGSPSRAAANTPDIDLGSD
;
A
#
# COMPACT_ATOMS: atom_id res chain seq x y z
N MET A 1 36.84 8.69 37.14
CA MET A 1 35.90 8.87 36.00
C MET A 1 36.71 8.86 34.71
N LYS A 2 36.46 7.92 33.79
CA LYS A 2 37.17 7.86 32.49
C LYS A 2 36.46 8.78 31.51
N THR A 3 37.13 9.84 31.04
CA THR A 3 36.59 10.73 30.02
C THR A 3 36.43 9.98 28.69
N PRO A 4 35.27 10.04 28.03
CA PRO A 4 35.07 9.36 26.76
C PRO A 4 35.95 10.01 25.68
N SER A 5 36.69 9.19 24.94
CA SER A 5 37.44 9.63 23.76
C SER A 5 36.49 10.29 22.75
N ILE A 6 36.93 11.40 22.15
CA ILE A 6 36.21 12.12 21.07
C ILE A 6 35.75 11.16 19.95
N ALA A 7 36.50 10.08 19.71
CA ALA A 7 36.13 9.02 18.76
C ALA A 7 34.80 8.32 19.09
N ARG A 8 34.52 8.12 20.38
CA ARG A 8 33.28 7.48 20.85
C ARG A 8 32.11 8.46 20.72
N LEU A 9 32.33 9.73 20.97
CA LEU A 9 31.30 10.76 20.88
C LEU A 9 30.87 10.99 19.43
N THR A 10 31.81 11.02 18.47
CA THR A 10 31.48 11.07 17.04
C THR A 10 30.70 9.83 16.59
N LEU A 11 31.07 8.64 17.08
CA LEU A 11 30.39 7.39 16.73
C LEU A 11 28.94 7.37 17.27
N ILE A 12 28.72 7.85 18.50
CA ILE A 12 27.38 7.96 19.09
C ILE A 12 26.50 8.93 18.30
N VAL A 13 27.02 10.10 17.92
CA VAL A 13 26.28 11.07 17.10
C VAL A 13 25.93 10.49 15.73
N THR A 14 26.87 9.80 15.07
CA THR A 14 26.58 9.11 13.80
C THR A 14 25.47 8.09 13.97
N ALA A 15 25.51 7.29 15.04
CA ALA A 15 24.49 6.29 15.31
C ALA A 15 23.10 6.91 15.51
N ILE A 16 23.01 8.02 16.26
CA ILE A 16 21.74 8.73 16.50
C ILE A 16 21.18 9.31 15.20
N VAL A 17 22.02 9.98 14.39
CA VAL A 17 21.60 10.53 13.10
C VAL A 17 21.16 9.41 12.14
N GLY A 18 21.89 8.30 12.13
CA GLY A 18 21.53 7.12 11.33
C GLY A 18 20.16 6.55 11.73
N VAL A 19 19.90 6.38 13.03
CA VAL A 19 18.62 5.89 13.53
C VAL A 19 17.49 6.87 13.22
N ALA A 20 17.68 8.17 13.45
CA ALA A 20 16.68 9.19 13.15
C ALA A 20 16.34 9.24 11.65
N THR A 21 17.35 9.06 10.79
CA THR A 21 17.15 9.00 9.33
C THR A 21 16.36 7.76 8.92
N LEU A 22 16.72 6.59 9.46
CA LEU A 22 15.99 5.35 9.19
C LEU A 22 14.54 5.43 9.66
N GLN A 23 14.29 6.04 10.81
CA GLN A 23 12.93 6.30 11.30
C GLN A 23 12.16 7.24 10.37
N ALA A 24 12.77 8.36 9.94
CA ALA A 24 12.12 9.30 9.03
C ALA A 24 11.78 8.64 7.68
N VAL A 25 12.69 7.86 7.09
CA VAL A 25 12.43 7.13 5.85
C VAL A 25 11.34 6.08 6.05
N GLY A 26 11.38 5.33 7.17
CA GLY A 26 10.35 4.35 7.49
C GLY A 26 8.96 4.97 7.62
N VAL A 27 8.84 6.13 8.28
CA VAL A 27 7.57 6.86 8.42
C VAL A 27 7.07 7.36 7.07
N VAL A 28 7.93 7.95 6.24
CA VAL A 28 7.57 8.41 4.89
C VAL A 28 7.12 7.23 4.01
N TYR A 29 7.83 6.10 4.07
CA TYR A 29 7.45 4.88 3.35
C TYR A 29 6.09 4.35 3.81
N LEU A 30 5.82 4.29 5.11
CA LEU A 30 4.54 3.83 5.63
C LEU A 30 3.38 4.75 5.20
N LEU A 31 3.56 6.06 5.26
CA LEU A 31 2.54 7.02 4.82
C LEU A 31 2.28 6.95 3.31
N THR A 32 3.34 6.93 2.50
CA THR A 32 3.23 6.86 1.03
C THR A 32 2.68 5.52 0.55
N SER A 33 3.10 4.40 1.16
CA SER A 33 2.57 3.08 0.82
C SER A 33 1.09 2.95 1.17
N ALA A 34 0.62 3.56 2.27
CA ALA A 34 -0.78 3.59 2.62
C ALA A 34 -1.63 4.36 1.59
N GLU A 35 -1.23 5.57 1.21
CA GLU A 35 -1.93 6.37 0.19
C GLU A 35 -1.93 5.67 -1.18
N ILE A 36 -0.79 5.15 -1.60
CA ILE A 36 -0.65 4.40 -2.87
C ILE A 36 -1.52 3.14 -2.84
N SER A 37 -1.60 2.44 -1.70
CA SER A 37 -2.44 1.25 -1.57
C SER A 37 -3.92 1.57 -1.71
N ALA A 38 -4.39 2.66 -1.10
CA ALA A 38 -5.78 3.09 -1.19
C ALA A 38 -6.16 3.47 -2.63
N GLU A 39 -5.31 4.24 -3.32
CA GLU A 39 -5.52 4.56 -4.73
C GLU A 39 -5.48 3.31 -5.62
N ARG A 40 -4.52 2.40 -5.40
CA ARG A 40 -4.43 1.14 -6.15
C ARG A 40 -5.70 0.29 -5.95
N SER A 41 -6.13 0.11 -4.71
CA SER A 41 -7.37 -0.62 -4.41
C SER A 41 -8.59 0.02 -5.07
N ALA A 42 -8.71 1.35 -5.04
CA ALA A 42 -9.79 2.05 -5.75
C ALA A 42 -9.74 1.81 -7.27
N ARG A 43 -8.55 1.86 -7.88
CA ARG A 43 -8.36 1.57 -9.32
C ARG A 43 -8.73 0.12 -9.66
N HIS A 44 -8.32 -0.85 -8.85
CA HIS A 44 -8.65 -2.27 -9.07
C HIS A 44 -10.15 -2.55 -8.85
N GLN A 45 -10.77 -1.88 -7.88
CA GLN A 45 -12.22 -1.95 -7.69
C GLN A 45 -12.98 -1.35 -8.88
N LEU A 46 -12.52 -0.23 -9.44
CA LEU A 46 -13.06 0.34 -10.67
C LEU A 46 -12.90 -0.61 -11.86
N ALA A 47 -11.76 -1.28 -11.98
CA ALA A 47 -11.55 -2.30 -13.02
C ALA A 47 -12.57 -3.45 -12.88
N ALA A 48 -12.76 -4.00 -11.68
CA ALA A 48 -13.78 -5.02 -11.43
C ALA A 48 -15.19 -4.53 -11.80
N GLN A 49 -15.54 -3.28 -11.45
CA GLN A 49 -16.82 -2.67 -11.82
C GLN A 49 -16.98 -2.52 -13.34
N GLN A 50 -15.95 -2.10 -14.06
CA GLN A 50 -15.97 -1.99 -15.52
C GLN A 50 -16.17 -3.35 -16.18
N LEU A 51 -15.46 -4.38 -15.72
CA LEU A 51 -15.64 -5.75 -16.19
C LEU A 51 -17.09 -6.23 -15.96
N ALA A 52 -17.64 -6.01 -14.77
CA ALA A 52 -19.03 -6.35 -14.46
C ALA A 52 -20.03 -5.57 -15.31
N GLN A 53 -19.76 -4.29 -15.62
CA GLN A 53 -20.60 -3.47 -16.50
C GLN A 53 -20.59 -3.99 -17.94
N GLN A 54 -19.46 -4.46 -18.45
CA GLN A 54 -19.37 -5.03 -19.80
C GLN A 54 -20.18 -6.33 -19.92
N VAL A 55 -20.09 -7.22 -18.92
CA VAL A 55 -20.94 -8.42 -18.84
C VAL A 55 -22.42 -8.02 -18.78
N ALA A 56 -22.76 -7.05 -17.92
CA ALA A 56 -24.13 -6.56 -17.78
C ALA A 56 -24.68 -5.94 -19.07
N ALA A 57 -23.84 -5.26 -19.87
CA ALA A 57 -24.24 -4.68 -21.14
C ALA A 57 -24.65 -5.74 -22.16
N LYS A 58 -23.91 -6.86 -22.24
CA LYS A 58 -24.26 -7.98 -23.12
C LYS A 58 -25.57 -8.66 -22.72
N LEU A 59 -25.79 -8.88 -21.43
CA LEU A 59 -27.06 -9.43 -20.93
C LEU A 59 -28.22 -8.46 -21.18
N ARG A 60 -28.00 -7.16 -20.96
CA ARG A 60 -29.01 -6.13 -21.18
C ARG A 60 -29.46 -6.08 -22.63
N PHE A 61 -28.55 -6.26 -23.59
CA PHE A 61 -28.89 -6.34 -25.01
C PHE A 61 -29.90 -7.47 -25.28
N GLN A 62 -29.64 -8.67 -24.73
CA GLN A 62 -30.56 -9.81 -24.85
C GLN A 62 -31.92 -9.51 -24.21
N GLN A 63 -31.91 -8.98 -22.98
CA GLN A 63 -33.13 -8.66 -22.23
C GLN A 63 -33.96 -7.58 -22.94
N GLN A 64 -33.33 -6.52 -23.45
CA GLN A 64 -34.03 -5.45 -24.19
C GLN A 64 -34.63 -5.97 -25.50
N THR A 65 -33.94 -6.87 -26.19
CA THR A 65 -34.47 -7.52 -27.39
C THR A 65 -35.71 -8.36 -27.05
N LEU A 66 -35.67 -9.12 -25.96
CA LEU A 66 -36.85 -9.85 -25.47
C LEU A 66 -38.00 -8.91 -25.09
N ALA A 67 -37.71 -7.81 -24.38
CA ALA A 67 -38.71 -6.81 -23.99
C ALA A 67 -39.41 -6.19 -25.21
N GLN A 68 -38.66 -5.90 -26.28
CA GLN A 68 -39.23 -5.40 -27.54
C GLN A 68 -40.12 -6.46 -28.21
N LEU A 69 -39.67 -7.72 -28.27
CA LEU A 69 -40.46 -8.81 -28.83
C LEU A 69 -41.75 -9.05 -28.03
N ALA A 70 -41.69 -8.99 -26.71
CA ALA A 70 -42.84 -9.17 -25.81
C ALA A 70 -43.95 -8.13 -26.02
N GLN A 71 -43.62 -6.96 -26.59
CA GLN A 71 -44.58 -5.89 -26.86
C GLN A 71 -45.32 -6.07 -28.19
N THR A 72 -44.87 -6.95 -29.08
CA THR A 72 -45.52 -7.18 -30.38
C THR A 72 -46.88 -7.86 -30.23
N ASP A 73 -47.84 -7.47 -31.07
CA ASP A 73 -49.19 -8.05 -31.04
C ASP A 73 -49.19 -9.53 -31.41
N GLU A 74 -48.23 -9.95 -32.25
CA GLU A 74 -48.02 -11.34 -32.64
C GLU A 74 -47.66 -12.22 -31.44
N VAL A 75 -46.73 -11.75 -30.58
CA VAL A 75 -46.34 -12.46 -29.35
C VAL A 75 -47.50 -12.47 -28.35
N LYS A 76 -48.14 -11.32 -28.12
CA LYS A 76 -49.28 -11.23 -27.19
C LYS A 76 -50.40 -12.19 -27.59
N GLY A 77 -50.78 -12.21 -28.87
CA GLY A 77 -51.79 -13.11 -29.40
C GLY A 77 -51.37 -14.57 -29.28
N ALA A 78 -50.15 -14.93 -29.70
CA ALA A 78 -49.68 -16.31 -29.67
C ALA A 78 -49.57 -16.88 -28.24
N VAL A 79 -49.20 -16.09 -27.24
CA VAL A 79 -49.07 -16.52 -25.85
C VAL A 79 -50.42 -16.80 -25.19
N VAL A 80 -51.46 -16.05 -25.57
CA VAL A 80 -52.85 -16.24 -25.12
C VAL A 80 -53.50 -17.42 -25.83
N ASP A 81 -53.24 -17.58 -27.14
CA ASP A 81 -53.75 -18.69 -27.94
C ASP A 81 -53.23 -20.02 -27.40
N GLU A 82 -54.12 -21.00 -27.21
CA GLU A 82 -53.74 -22.36 -26.78
C GLU A 82 -53.07 -23.17 -27.91
N ASN A 83 -52.86 -22.56 -29.08
CA ASN A 83 -52.20 -23.17 -30.24
C ASN A 83 -50.68 -23.26 -30.04
N ARG A 84 -50.23 -24.43 -29.57
CA ARG A 84 -48.81 -24.75 -29.38
C ARG A 84 -47.97 -24.59 -30.64
N GLN A 85 -48.47 -25.03 -31.79
CA GLN A 85 -47.73 -24.98 -33.05
C GLN A 85 -47.45 -23.53 -33.48
N ARG A 86 -48.44 -22.64 -33.30
CA ARG A 86 -48.28 -21.19 -33.57
C ARG A 86 -47.19 -20.58 -32.68
N ARG A 87 -47.16 -20.92 -31.39
CA ARG A 87 -46.12 -20.45 -30.45
C ARG A 87 -44.73 -20.94 -30.84
N GLU A 88 -44.61 -22.21 -31.21
CA GLU A 88 -43.32 -22.80 -31.62
C GLU A 88 -42.79 -22.16 -32.91
N GLN A 89 -43.65 -21.98 -33.93
CA GLN A 89 -43.27 -21.32 -35.19
C GLN A 89 -42.82 -19.87 -34.97
N LEU A 90 -43.57 -19.12 -34.17
CA LEU A 90 -43.23 -17.73 -33.87
C LEU A 90 -41.94 -17.61 -33.03
N ALA A 91 -41.74 -18.53 -32.08
CA ALA A 91 -40.50 -18.62 -31.33
C ALA A 91 -39.29 -18.88 -32.25
N ASP A 92 -39.41 -19.81 -33.18
CA ASP A 92 -38.33 -20.15 -34.13
C ASP A 92 -38.05 -19.02 -35.12
N GLN A 93 -39.05 -18.21 -35.48
CA GLN A 93 -38.87 -16.99 -36.27
C GLN A 93 -38.04 -15.96 -35.49
N PHE A 94 -38.44 -15.65 -34.25
CA PHE A 94 -37.77 -14.61 -33.46
C PHE A 94 -36.41 -15.02 -32.90
N GLN A 95 -36.18 -16.31 -32.70
CA GLN A 95 -34.89 -16.84 -32.23
C GLN A 95 -33.72 -16.39 -33.11
N ARG A 96 -33.94 -16.17 -34.43
CA ARG A 96 -32.91 -15.74 -35.37
C ARG A 96 -32.33 -14.36 -35.07
N PHE A 97 -33.05 -13.53 -34.32
CA PHE A 97 -32.60 -12.20 -33.91
C PHE A 97 -31.87 -12.20 -32.55
N LEU A 98 -31.79 -13.35 -31.89
CA LEU A 98 -31.19 -13.51 -30.57
C LEU A 98 -29.84 -14.23 -30.69
N PRO A 99 -28.71 -13.53 -30.65
CA PRO A 99 -27.41 -14.17 -30.76
C PRO A 99 -27.18 -15.10 -29.56
N HIS A 100 -26.49 -16.22 -29.77
CA HIS A 100 -26.26 -17.28 -28.77
C HIS A 100 -27.54 -17.95 -28.24
N ALA A 101 -28.71 -17.71 -28.84
CA ALA A 101 -29.94 -18.38 -28.45
C ALA A 101 -29.88 -19.88 -28.77
N TRP A 102 -30.00 -20.68 -27.73
CA TRP A 102 -30.23 -22.11 -27.89
C TRP A 102 -31.70 -22.38 -28.19
N LYS A 103 -32.61 -21.82 -27.39
CA LYS A 103 -34.05 -21.93 -27.65
C LYS A 103 -34.81 -20.74 -27.07
N LEU A 104 -35.64 -20.12 -27.89
CA LEU A 104 -36.71 -19.22 -27.44
C LEU A 104 -38.01 -20.02 -27.27
N ARG A 105 -38.78 -19.71 -26.24
CA ARG A 105 -40.11 -20.28 -26.02
C ARG A 105 -41.12 -19.21 -25.65
N LEU A 106 -42.29 -19.28 -26.26
CA LEU A 106 -43.47 -18.53 -25.86
C LEU A 106 -44.29 -19.43 -24.94
N VAL A 107 -44.35 -19.06 -23.66
CA VAL A 107 -44.96 -19.86 -22.61
C VAL A 107 -46.17 -19.13 -22.04
N SER A 108 -47.34 -19.76 -22.04
CA SER A 108 -48.54 -19.19 -21.41
C SER A 108 -48.37 -19.11 -19.89
N VAL A 109 -48.95 -18.08 -19.25
CA VAL A 109 -48.96 -17.97 -17.79
C VAL A 109 -49.65 -19.15 -17.10
N LYS A 110 -50.45 -19.96 -17.83
CA LYS A 110 -51.08 -21.18 -17.30
C LYS A 110 -50.12 -22.37 -17.20
N TYR A 111 -48.95 -22.31 -17.81
CA TYR A 111 -48.00 -23.42 -17.84
C TYR A 111 -47.30 -23.59 -16.49
N ARG A 112 -47.33 -24.81 -15.93
CA ARG A 112 -46.87 -25.11 -14.56
C ARG A 112 -46.08 -26.43 -14.40
N SER A 113 -45.86 -27.16 -15.49
CA SER A 113 -45.24 -28.49 -15.45
C SER A 113 -43.79 -28.45 -15.94
N THR A 114 -42.93 -29.32 -15.42
CA THR A 114 -41.62 -29.56 -16.04
C THR A 114 -41.79 -30.33 -17.35
N THR A 115 -40.79 -30.27 -18.23
CA THR A 115 -40.73 -31.11 -19.44
C THR A 115 -39.30 -31.59 -19.64
N PRO A 116 -38.94 -32.73 -19.01
CA PRO A 116 -37.58 -33.28 -19.05
C PRO A 116 -37.14 -33.71 -20.45
N ASP A 117 -38.09 -34.11 -21.30
CA ASP A 117 -37.81 -34.60 -22.66
C ASP A 117 -37.62 -33.46 -23.66
N ALA A 118 -37.92 -32.21 -23.28
CA ALA A 118 -37.67 -31.06 -24.14
C ALA A 118 -36.15 -30.82 -24.28
N ARG A 119 -35.76 -30.16 -25.38
CA ARG A 119 -34.37 -29.79 -25.66
C ARG A 119 -34.25 -28.28 -25.88
N PRO A 120 -33.61 -27.51 -24.97
CA PRO A 120 -33.24 -27.90 -23.60
C PRO A 120 -34.48 -28.21 -22.73
N PRO A 121 -34.39 -29.00 -21.65
CA PRO A 121 -35.56 -29.34 -20.82
C PRO A 121 -36.16 -28.10 -20.14
N ILE A 122 -37.40 -28.20 -19.65
CA ILE A 122 -37.96 -27.20 -18.73
C ILE A 122 -37.91 -27.80 -17.33
N GLY A 123 -37.03 -27.27 -16.48
CA GLY A 123 -36.82 -27.72 -15.11
C GLY A 123 -37.44 -26.77 -14.08
N TYR A 124 -37.15 -27.04 -12.80
CA TYR A 124 -37.66 -26.22 -11.70
C TYR A 124 -37.13 -24.78 -11.73
N ALA A 125 -35.85 -24.59 -12.10
CA ALA A 125 -35.28 -23.25 -12.23
C ALA A 125 -36.04 -22.39 -13.25
N ASP A 126 -36.42 -22.97 -14.40
CA ASP A 126 -37.22 -22.27 -15.41
C ASP A 126 -38.60 -21.89 -14.87
N LEU A 127 -39.26 -22.82 -14.16
CA LEU A 127 -40.57 -22.59 -13.54
C LEU A 127 -40.50 -21.48 -12.47
N ASP A 128 -39.45 -21.46 -11.65
CA ASP A 128 -39.26 -20.46 -10.60
C ASP A 128 -39.09 -19.05 -11.19
N LEU A 129 -38.30 -18.91 -12.25
CA LEU A 129 -38.16 -17.63 -12.96
C LEU A 129 -39.48 -17.16 -13.57
N MET A 130 -40.24 -18.07 -14.20
CA MET A 130 -41.56 -17.73 -14.76
C MET A 130 -42.56 -17.36 -13.66
N ASN A 131 -42.56 -18.07 -12.54
CA ASN A 131 -43.41 -17.77 -11.38
C ASN A 131 -43.05 -16.41 -10.76
N TYR A 132 -41.75 -16.12 -10.61
CA TYR A 132 -41.28 -14.80 -10.17
C TYR A 132 -41.80 -13.72 -11.11
N SER A 133 -41.60 -13.90 -12.43
CA SER A 133 -42.02 -12.95 -13.45
C SER A 133 -43.54 -12.71 -13.46
N ALA A 134 -44.32 -13.79 -13.32
CA ALA A 134 -45.78 -13.70 -13.25
C ALA A 134 -46.28 -12.97 -12.00
N SER A 135 -45.59 -13.15 -10.86
CA SER A 135 -46.01 -12.59 -9.56
C SER A 135 -45.62 -11.13 -9.39
N HIS A 136 -44.47 -10.72 -9.94
CA HIS A 136 -43.93 -9.37 -9.77
C HIS A 136 -44.16 -8.47 -10.99
N GLY A 137 -44.53 -9.04 -12.15
CA GLY A 137 -44.69 -8.26 -13.37
C GLY A 137 -43.37 -7.69 -13.90
N GLU A 138 -42.24 -8.32 -13.58
CA GLU A 138 -40.92 -7.87 -14.03
C GLU A 138 -40.08 -9.07 -14.51
N ALA A 139 -39.01 -8.77 -15.26
CA ALA A 139 -38.03 -9.77 -15.63
C ALA A 139 -37.14 -10.13 -14.43
N PRO A 140 -37.03 -11.41 -14.03
CA PRO A 140 -36.07 -11.82 -13.01
C PRO A 140 -34.63 -11.62 -13.50
N ALA A 141 -33.70 -11.61 -12.54
CA ALA A 141 -32.27 -11.63 -12.84
C ALA A 141 -31.89 -12.89 -13.64
N ALA A 142 -30.96 -12.75 -14.59
CA ALA A 142 -30.43 -13.88 -15.34
C ALA A 142 -29.71 -14.88 -14.42
N VAL A 143 -29.94 -16.17 -14.66
CA VAL A 143 -29.37 -17.27 -13.88
C VAL A 143 -28.79 -18.35 -14.79
N VAL A 144 -27.91 -19.18 -14.23
CA VAL A 144 -27.43 -20.39 -14.92
C VAL A 144 -28.30 -21.57 -14.49
N GLY A 145 -28.94 -22.22 -15.46
CA GLY A 145 -29.60 -23.52 -15.29
C GLY A 145 -28.62 -24.66 -15.55
N GLU A 146 -28.71 -25.72 -14.73
CA GLU A 146 -28.01 -27.01 -14.95
C GLU A 146 -26.48 -26.90 -15.12
N ASN A 147 -25.82 -26.02 -14.36
CA ASN A 147 -24.37 -25.83 -14.44
C ASN A 147 -23.59 -27.15 -14.23
N GLY A 148 -22.45 -27.29 -14.92
CA GLY A 148 -21.61 -28.49 -14.86
C GLY A 148 -22.14 -29.69 -15.65
N THR A 149 -23.23 -29.52 -16.40
CA THR A 149 -23.77 -30.54 -17.30
C THR A 149 -23.68 -30.08 -18.76
N PRO A 150 -23.76 -31.00 -19.75
CA PRO A 150 -23.88 -30.61 -21.16
C PRO A 150 -25.13 -29.78 -21.48
N GLN A 151 -26.07 -29.69 -20.54
CA GLN A 151 -27.31 -28.92 -20.68
C GLN A 151 -27.26 -27.56 -19.97
N ALA A 152 -26.08 -27.18 -19.45
CA ALA A 152 -25.85 -25.88 -18.85
C ALA A 152 -26.26 -24.77 -19.82
N ARG A 153 -26.98 -23.77 -19.29
CA ARG A 153 -27.54 -22.68 -20.08
C ARG A 153 -27.78 -21.45 -19.24
N ILE A 154 -27.78 -20.28 -19.89
CA ILE A 154 -28.22 -19.04 -19.26
C ILE A 154 -29.72 -18.89 -19.52
N LEU A 155 -30.48 -18.59 -18.49
CA LEU A 155 -31.91 -18.37 -18.56
C LEU A 155 -32.23 -16.89 -18.42
N LEU A 156 -33.01 -16.37 -19.37
CA LEU A 156 -33.65 -15.06 -19.29
C LEU A 156 -35.17 -15.25 -19.47
N VAL A 157 -35.94 -14.48 -18.71
CA VAL A 157 -37.39 -14.46 -18.79
C VAL A 157 -37.85 -13.02 -18.96
N GLU A 158 -38.80 -12.81 -19.87
CA GLU A 158 -39.47 -11.53 -20.06
C GLU A 158 -40.99 -11.72 -19.95
N PRO A 159 -41.70 -10.94 -19.10
CA PRO A 159 -43.15 -11.01 -19.02
C PRO A 159 -43.81 -10.47 -20.30
N VAL A 160 -44.88 -11.13 -20.72
CA VAL A 160 -45.77 -10.65 -21.79
C VAL A 160 -47.05 -10.17 -21.15
N PHE A 161 -47.36 -8.89 -21.34
CA PHE A 161 -48.56 -8.26 -20.78
C PHE A 161 -49.74 -8.32 -21.74
N ALA A 162 -50.95 -8.46 -21.19
CA ALA A 162 -52.17 -8.30 -21.98
C ALA A 162 -52.27 -6.87 -22.52
N THR A 163 -52.84 -6.72 -23.72
CA THR A 163 -53.03 -5.42 -24.37
C THR A 163 -53.74 -4.45 -23.43
N ASN A 164 -53.14 -3.28 -23.21
CA ASN A 164 -53.64 -2.21 -22.33
C ASN A 164 -53.90 -2.65 -20.88
N SER A 165 -53.13 -3.62 -20.36
CA SER A 165 -53.22 -4.02 -18.95
C SER A 165 -51.83 -4.32 -18.36
N GLU A 166 -51.71 -4.23 -17.04
CA GLU A 166 -50.53 -4.68 -16.29
C GLU A 166 -50.57 -6.18 -15.97
N ARG A 167 -51.54 -6.92 -16.50
CA ARG A 167 -51.68 -8.35 -16.26
C ARG A 167 -50.72 -9.14 -17.16
N VAL A 168 -49.85 -9.93 -16.55
CA VAL A 168 -49.01 -10.90 -17.26
C VAL A 168 -49.88 -12.05 -17.80
N VAL A 169 -49.81 -12.29 -19.12
CA VAL A 169 -50.51 -13.37 -19.83
C VAL A 169 -49.59 -14.51 -20.25
N GLY A 170 -48.29 -14.30 -20.18
CA GLY A 170 -47.28 -15.34 -20.26
C GLY A 170 -45.88 -14.77 -20.33
N HIS A 171 -44.95 -15.52 -20.91
CA HIS A 171 -43.52 -15.27 -20.81
C HIS A 171 -42.80 -15.61 -22.11
N LEU A 172 -41.78 -14.82 -22.42
CA LEU A 172 -40.70 -15.26 -23.30
C LEU A 172 -39.62 -15.90 -22.43
N LEU A 173 -39.40 -17.20 -22.59
CA LEU A 173 -38.32 -17.93 -21.93
C LEU A 173 -37.19 -18.15 -22.95
N LEU A 174 -36.05 -17.51 -22.71
CA LEU A 174 -34.87 -17.63 -23.55
C LEU A 174 -33.80 -18.47 -22.82
N ALA A 175 -33.44 -19.58 -23.44
CA ALA A 175 -32.23 -20.32 -23.11
C ALA A 175 -31.11 -19.89 -24.05
N LEU A 176 -30.02 -19.36 -23.50
CA LEU A 176 -28.78 -19.09 -24.25
C LEU A 176 -27.78 -20.21 -24.02
N HIS A 177 -26.93 -20.44 -25.02
CA HIS A 177 -25.79 -21.33 -24.89
C HIS A 177 -24.84 -20.85 -23.78
N PHE A 178 -24.37 -21.79 -22.95
CA PHE A 178 -23.41 -21.50 -21.88
C PHE A 178 -22.07 -20.97 -22.43
N SER A 179 -21.73 -21.24 -23.69
CA SER A 179 -20.55 -20.70 -24.36
C SER A 179 -20.51 -19.17 -24.43
N LEU A 180 -21.65 -18.50 -24.29
CA LEU A 180 -21.67 -17.04 -24.11
C LEU A 180 -20.86 -16.61 -22.88
N ILE A 181 -20.87 -17.40 -21.79
CA ILE A 181 -20.11 -17.08 -20.58
C ILE A 181 -18.61 -17.17 -20.84
N SER A 182 -18.13 -18.23 -21.49
CA SER A 182 -16.71 -18.36 -21.81
C SER A 182 -16.26 -17.24 -22.74
N GLU A 183 -17.04 -16.93 -23.79
CA GLU A 183 -16.72 -15.82 -24.69
C GLU A 183 -16.68 -14.46 -23.97
N LEU A 184 -17.64 -14.22 -23.07
CA LEU A 184 -17.68 -13.02 -22.25
C LEU A 184 -16.41 -12.86 -21.43
N VAL A 185 -15.94 -13.92 -20.79
CA VAL A 185 -14.77 -13.86 -19.92
C VAL A 185 -13.47 -13.79 -20.75
N ASP A 186 -13.37 -14.53 -21.86
CA ASP A 186 -12.21 -14.50 -22.76
C ASP A 186 -11.97 -13.12 -23.38
N GLN A 187 -13.03 -12.42 -23.79
CA GLN A 187 -12.94 -11.05 -24.33
C GLN A 187 -12.54 -10.01 -23.28
N LEU A 188 -12.66 -10.35 -22.00
CA LEU A 188 -12.37 -9.50 -20.86
C LEU A 188 -11.00 -9.80 -20.23
N ALA A 189 -10.22 -10.70 -20.83
CA ALA A 189 -8.89 -11.04 -20.37
C ALA A 189 -7.99 -9.78 -20.34
N LEU A 190 -7.46 -9.45 -19.16
CA LEU A 190 -6.44 -8.42 -18.99
C LEU A 190 -5.10 -9.09 -18.70
N ASP A 191 -4.06 -8.66 -19.41
CA ASP A 191 -2.72 -9.22 -19.27
C ASP A 191 -2.23 -9.17 -17.82
N GLY A 192 -1.64 -10.28 -17.38
CA GLY A 192 -1.09 -10.42 -16.03
C GLY A 192 -2.14 -10.44 -14.91
N SER A 193 -3.44 -10.49 -15.22
CA SER A 193 -4.50 -10.57 -14.21
C SER A 193 -5.18 -11.94 -14.19
N TYR A 194 -6.05 -12.15 -13.19
CA TYR A 194 -6.96 -13.27 -13.15
C TYR A 194 -8.38 -12.76 -12.89
N MET A 195 -9.34 -13.30 -13.62
CA MET A 195 -10.75 -12.92 -13.51
C MET A 195 -11.60 -14.19 -13.46
N GLN A 196 -12.62 -14.17 -12.60
CA GLN A 196 -13.69 -15.17 -12.58
C GLN A 196 -15.04 -14.47 -12.70
N LEU A 197 -15.91 -15.03 -13.53
CA LEU A 197 -17.35 -14.79 -13.43
C LEU A 197 -17.94 -15.87 -12.53
N GLN A 198 -18.62 -15.46 -11.48
CA GLN A 198 -19.11 -16.39 -10.46
C GLN A 198 -20.52 -16.02 -9.99
N GLN A 199 -21.27 -17.02 -9.55
CA GLN A 199 -22.55 -16.85 -8.90
C GLN A 199 -22.37 -17.00 -7.39
N PRO A 200 -22.60 -15.94 -6.58
CA PRO A 200 -22.57 -16.03 -5.13
C PRO A 200 -23.57 -17.07 -4.63
N ARG A 201 -23.21 -17.75 -3.54
CA ARG A 201 -24.09 -18.67 -2.82
C ARG A 201 -24.31 -18.15 -1.41
N LEU A 202 -25.49 -18.38 -0.83
CA LEU A 202 -25.76 -17.99 0.56
C LEU A 202 -24.74 -18.63 1.52
N ASN A 203 -24.36 -19.89 1.25
CA ASN A 203 -23.41 -20.65 2.03
C ASN A 203 -22.36 -21.32 1.12
N GLY A 204 -21.11 -21.30 1.56
CA GLY A 204 -19.98 -21.94 0.87
C GLY A 204 -19.34 -21.10 -0.23
N GLU A 205 -18.43 -21.72 -0.97
CA GLU A 205 -17.70 -21.07 -2.06
C GLU A 205 -18.64 -20.64 -3.20
N PRO A 206 -18.37 -19.49 -3.84
CA PRO A 206 -19.12 -19.04 -5.00
C PRO A 206 -18.98 -20.07 -6.14
N LEU A 207 -20.04 -20.21 -6.93
CA LEU A 207 -20.03 -21.08 -8.10
C LEU A 207 -19.30 -20.37 -9.24
N VAL A 208 -18.09 -20.83 -9.56
CA VAL A 208 -17.36 -20.32 -10.73
C VAL A 208 -18.08 -20.77 -12.00
N LEU A 209 -18.44 -19.80 -12.84
CA LEU A 209 -19.09 -20.01 -14.13
C LEU A 209 -18.06 -20.06 -15.27
N ALA A 210 -17.09 -19.15 -15.24
CA ALA A 210 -15.91 -19.16 -16.10
C ALA A 210 -14.77 -18.38 -15.44
N ALA A 211 -13.55 -18.63 -15.92
CA ALA A 211 -12.34 -17.97 -15.44
C ALA A 211 -11.36 -17.74 -16.60
N VAL A 212 -10.57 -16.67 -16.52
CA VAL A 212 -9.49 -16.37 -17.46
C VAL A 212 -8.28 -15.78 -16.74
N GLY A 213 -7.09 -16.04 -17.28
CA GLY A 213 -5.82 -15.56 -16.74
C GLY A 213 -5.12 -16.57 -15.82
N GLN A 214 -4.21 -16.08 -14.97
CA GLN A 214 -3.34 -16.94 -14.16
C GLN A 214 -3.93 -17.22 -12.77
N GLN A 215 -4.40 -18.45 -12.55
CA GLN A 215 -5.01 -18.87 -11.27
C GLN A 215 -4.08 -18.69 -10.04
N SER A 216 -2.76 -18.68 -10.23
CA SER A 216 -1.79 -18.42 -9.15
C SER A 216 -2.00 -17.06 -8.46
N LEU A 217 -2.61 -16.09 -9.15
CA LEU A 217 -2.95 -14.78 -8.58
C LEU A 217 -4.13 -14.84 -7.60
N ALA A 218 -4.93 -15.91 -7.62
CA ALA A 218 -6.06 -16.11 -6.72
C ALA A 218 -5.67 -16.44 -5.27
N ALA A 219 -4.40 -16.30 -4.90
CA ALA A 219 -3.90 -16.46 -3.53
C ALA A 219 -4.26 -15.27 -2.62
N THR A 220 -4.68 -14.13 -3.20
CA THR A 220 -5.07 -12.92 -2.48
C THR A 220 -6.59 -12.69 -2.52
N MET A 221 -7.07 -11.71 -1.76
CA MET A 221 -8.49 -11.33 -1.81
C MET A 221 -8.84 -10.70 -3.16
N ALA A 222 -9.95 -11.14 -3.75
CA ALA A 222 -10.45 -10.61 -5.01
C ALA A 222 -11.11 -9.24 -4.82
N TYR A 223 -11.02 -8.39 -5.85
CA TYR A 223 -11.90 -7.25 -6.01
C TYR A 223 -13.18 -7.73 -6.70
N THR A 224 -14.33 -7.53 -6.04
CA THR A 224 -15.61 -8.06 -6.53
C THR A 224 -16.56 -6.96 -6.96
N ALA A 225 -17.30 -7.19 -8.05
CA ALA A 225 -18.37 -6.30 -8.51
C ALA A 225 -19.57 -7.09 -9.03
N ARG A 226 -20.77 -6.71 -8.60
CA ARG A 226 -22.03 -7.35 -9.04
C ARG A 226 -22.34 -7.01 -10.49
N VAL A 227 -22.77 -8.01 -11.25
CA VAL A 227 -23.26 -7.85 -12.62
C VAL A 227 -24.75 -7.46 -12.55
N LYS A 228 -25.10 -6.27 -13.04
CA LYS A 228 -26.48 -5.80 -13.00
C LYS A 228 -27.35 -6.64 -13.95
N GLY A 229 -28.53 -7.06 -13.46
CA GLY A 229 -29.47 -7.89 -14.22
C GLY A 229 -29.17 -9.39 -14.18
N SER A 230 -28.26 -9.83 -13.32
CA SER A 230 -28.02 -11.25 -13.05
C SER A 230 -27.72 -11.50 -11.58
N GLU A 231 -27.71 -12.79 -11.22
CA GLU A 231 -27.24 -13.28 -9.92
C GLU A 231 -25.71 -13.42 -9.89
N TRP A 232 -24.98 -12.75 -10.78
CA TRP A 232 -23.54 -12.96 -10.94
C TRP A 232 -22.72 -11.80 -10.37
N GLN A 233 -21.46 -12.09 -10.09
CA GLN A 233 -20.44 -11.11 -9.81
C GLN A 233 -19.15 -11.46 -10.56
N VAL A 234 -18.38 -10.44 -10.86
CA VAL A 234 -16.99 -10.58 -11.28
C VAL A 234 -16.13 -10.61 -10.02
N ALA A 235 -15.19 -11.55 -9.95
CA ALA A 235 -14.05 -11.49 -9.07
C ALA A 235 -12.78 -11.25 -9.89
N TYR A 236 -12.02 -10.24 -9.50
CA TYR A 236 -10.84 -9.76 -10.23
C TYR A 236 -9.63 -9.72 -9.30
N TRP A 237 -8.55 -10.34 -9.74
CA TRP A 237 -7.24 -10.31 -9.11
C TRP A 237 -6.28 -9.59 -10.05
N PRO A 238 -5.80 -8.40 -9.68
CA PRO A 238 -4.86 -7.66 -10.50
C PRO A 238 -3.51 -8.36 -10.55
N ALA A 239 -2.70 -7.99 -11.55
CA ALA A 239 -1.29 -8.31 -11.55
C ALA A 239 -0.64 -7.82 -10.25
N GLN A 240 0.27 -8.62 -9.69
CA GLN A 240 1.07 -8.15 -8.55
C GLN A 240 1.90 -6.95 -9.04
N GLY A 241 1.79 -5.84 -8.30
CA GLY A 241 2.56 -4.64 -8.60
C GLY A 241 4.04 -4.90 -8.38
N ASP A 242 4.87 -4.26 -9.19
CA ASP A 242 6.32 -4.34 -9.07
C ASP A 242 6.77 -3.62 -7.78
N ASP A 243 7.38 -4.34 -6.85
CA ASP A 243 7.89 -3.80 -5.56
C ASP A 243 9.14 -2.90 -5.72
N SER A 244 9.44 -2.50 -6.95
CA SER A 244 10.59 -1.68 -7.34
C SER A 244 10.66 -0.36 -6.59
N LEU A 245 9.53 0.26 -6.23
CA LEU A 245 9.52 1.48 -5.39
C LEU A 245 10.04 1.22 -3.98
N ALA A 246 9.67 0.09 -3.35
CA ALA A 246 10.16 -0.25 -2.02
C ALA A 246 11.67 -0.46 -2.02
N LEU A 247 12.20 -1.11 -3.07
CA LEU A 247 13.64 -1.29 -3.26
C LEU A 247 14.37 0.05 -3.48
N LEU A 248 13.77 1.01 -4.21
CA LEU A 248 14.33 2.34 -4.39
C LEU A 248 14.40 3.13 -3.08
N PHE A 249 13.34 3.11 -2.26
CA PHE A 249 13.34 3.77 -0.95
C PHE A 249 14.34 3.12 0.01
N ALA A 250 14.45 1.79 0.01
CA ALA A 250 15.45 1.07 0.79
C ALA A 250 16.88 1.45 0.35
N GLY A 251 17.12 1.51 -0.97
CA GLY A 251 18.41 1.94 -1.53
C GLY A 251 18.77 3.38 -1.14
N LEU A 252 17.82 4.30 -1.22
CA LEU A 252 18.01 5.70 -0.82
C LEU A 252 18.31 5.84 0.67
N ALA A 253 17.63 5.07 1.53
CA ALA A 253 17.87 5.07 2.98
C ALA A 253 19.32 4.66 3.29
N VAL A 254 19.79 3.57 2.68
CA VAL A 254 21.16 3.08 2.85
C VAL A 254 22.17 4.11 2.37
N PHE A 255 21.89 4.76 1.23
CA PHE A 255 22.74 5.82 0.69
C PHE A 255 22.87 7.01 1.64
N ILE A 256 21.77 7.52 2.20
CA ILE A 256 21.81 8.66 3.13
C ILE A 256 22.60 8.30 4.40
N VAL A 257 22.39 7.11 4.96
CA VAL A 257 23.13 6.64 6.15
C VAL A 257 24.64 6.55 5.86
N LEU A 258 25.03 6.03 4.70
CA LEU A 258 26.43 5.96 4.28
C LEU A 258 27.06 7.36 4.15
N VAL A 259 26.39 8.28 3.46
CA VAL A 259 26.90 9.65 3.25
C VAL A 259 27.03 10.40 4.58
N ALA A 260 26.02 10.31 5.46
CA ALA A 260 26.06 10.91 6.78
C ALA A 260 27.19 10.31 7.64
N GLY A 261 27.35 8.99 7.61
CA GLY A 261 28.42 8.28 8.31
C GLY A 261 29.81 8.70 7.86
N ILE A 262 30.05 8.74 6.55
CA ILE A 262 31.33 9.17 5.97
C ILE A 262 31.61 10.63 6.31
N SER A 263 30.62 11.51 6.17
CA SER A 263 30.76 12.94 6.49
C SER A 263 31.17 13.16 7.95
N LEU A 264 30.52 12.47 8.90
CA LEU A 264 30.85 12.58 10.31
C LEU A 264 32.23 11.99 10.66
N LEU A 265 32.62 10.90 10.00
CA LEU A 265 33.95 10.30 10.18
C LEU A 265 35.05 11.26 9.69
N LEU A 266 34.88 11.85 8.50
CA LEU A 266 35.82 12.83 7.95
C LEU A 266 35.90 14.08 8.83
N PHE A 267 34.76 14.59 9.30
CA PHE A 267 34.70 15.72 10.21
C PHE A 267 35.40 15.42 11.54
N GLY A 268 35.13 14.26 12.15
CA GLY A 268 35.76 13.82 13.38
C GLY A 268 37.28 13.65 13.27
N GLN A 269 37.77 13.15 12.13
CA GLN A 269 39.22 13.06 11.88
C GLN A 269 39.87 14.43 11.74
N ARG A 270 39.25 15.36 11.01
CA ARG A 270 39.74 16.74 10.84
C ARG A 270 39.77 17.46 12.19
N PHE A 271 38.70 17.35 12.97
CA PHE A 271 38.58 17.97 14.29
C PHE A 271 39.64 17.48 15.27
N LYS A 272 39.90 16.16 15.31
CA LYS A 272 40.99 15.60 16.14
C LYS A 272 42.35 16.17 15.76
N LYS A 273 42.65 16.30 14.46
CA LYS A 273 43.92 16.84 13.98
C LYS A 273 44.10 18.30 14.40
N LEU A 274 43.05 19.12 14.27
CA LEU A 274 43.07 20.53 14.67
C LEU A 274 43.31 20.69 16.18
N ILE A 275 42.57 19.97 17.02
CA ILE A 275 42.74 20.03 18.48
C ILE A 275 44.13 19.53 18.92
N SER A 276 44.62 18.43 18.32
CA SER A 276 45.92 17.88 18.68
C SER A 276 47.06 18.82 18.31
N ALA A 277 46.93 19.53 17.18
CA ALA A 277 47.89 20.54 16.77
C ALA A 277 47.92 21.72 17.74
N ASP A 278 46.76 22.20 18.20
CA ASP A 278 46.69 23.29 19.17
C ASP A 278 47.22 22.89 20.55
N LEU A 279 46.94 21.66 21.01
CA LEU A 279 47.53 21.10 22.23
C LEU A 279 49.06 21.02 22.13
N ALA A 280 49.59 20.60 20.98
CA ALA A 280 51.03 20.57 20.75
C ALA A 280 51.64 21.98 20.78
N THR A 281 50.93 22.98 20.23
CA THR A 281 51.33 24.39 20.33
C THR A 281 51.40 24.86 21.79
N LEU A 282 50.38 24.57 22.60
CA LEU A 282 50.37 24.92 24.02
C LEU A 282 51.53 24.27 24.80
N VAL A 283 51.81 22.99 24.55
CA VAL A 283 52.96 22.29 25.16
C VAL A 283 54.29 22.94 24.74
N THR A 284 54.39 23.34 23.47
CA THR A 284 55.59 24.02 22.96
C THR A 284 55.78 25.39 23.61
N ILE A 285 54.71 26.16 23.79
CA ILE A 285 54.75 27.46 24.51
C ILE A 285 55.29 27.27 25.93
N VAL A 286 54.78 26.28 26.67
CA VAL A 286 55.24 26.02 28.05
C VAL A 286 56.70 25.53 28.08
N ARG A 287 57.11 24.73 27.10
CA ARG A 287 58.51 24.26 26.99
C ARG A 287 59.46 25.42 26.71
N ASP A 288 59.15 26.24 25.72
CA ASP A 288 59.95 27.40 25.32
C ASP A 288 60.04 28.41 26.48
N ALA A 289 58.94 28.60 27.22
CA ALA A 289 58.91 29.41 28.44
C ALA A 289 59.82 28.86 29.56
N LYS A 290 60.02 27.53 29.66
CA LYS A 290 60.95 26.95 30.64
C LYS A 290 62.41 27.13 30.26
N VAL A 291 62.71 27.16 28.97
CA VAL A 291 64.09 27.27 28.44
C VAL A 291 64.52 28.72 28.24
N GLY A 292 63.59 29.68 28.36
CA GLY A 292 63.89 31.10 28.15
C GLY A 292 63.77 31.56 26.69
N GLU A 293 63.26 30.70 25.80
CA GLU A 293 63.24 30.92 24.35
C GLU A 293 61.81 31.15 23.82
N LEU A 294 61.01 31.93 24.54
CA LEU A 294 59.62 32.16 24.15
C LEU A 294 59.55 32.90 22.80
N LYS A 295 58.88 32.30 21.82
CA LYS A 295 58.75 32.90 20.48
C LYS A 295 57.74 34.05 20.48
N ARG A 296 57.92 34.97 19.54
CA ARG A 296 57.07 36.17 19.40
C ARG A 296 55.64 35.85 18.97
N THR A 297 55.44 34.74 18.25
CA THR A 297 54.12 34.27 17.82
C THR A 297 54.08 32.75 17.77
N TYR A 298 52.93 32.20 18.18
CA TYR A 298 52.62 30.79 18.06
C TYR A 298 51.35 30.64 17.21
N ARG A 299 51.37 29.69 16.26
CA ARG A 299 50.27 29.51 15.31
C ARG A 299 49.17 28.67 15.95
N SER A 300 47.95 29.22 16.00
CA SER A 300 46.72 28.47 16.28
C SER A 300 46.19 27.85 14.99
N MET A 301 45.74 26.61 15.04
CA MET A 301 45.10 25.88 13.95
C MET A 301 43.57 25.93 14.06
N ALA A 302 43.00 25.87 15.27
CA ALA A 302 41.57 26.12 15.48
C ALA A 302 41.32 27.60 15.81
N ALA A 303 40.19 28.13 15.37
CA ALA A 303 39.80 29.52 15.61
C ALA A 303 39.49 29.76 17.09
N GLU A 304 38.97 28.74 17.76
CA GLU A 304 38.54 28.75 19.16
C GLU A 304 39.74 28.77 20.12
N SER A 305 40.89 28.23 19.71
CA SER A 305 42.11 28.15 20.54
C SER A 305 42.94 29.43 20.54
N VAL A 306 42.66 30.38 19.64
CA VAL A 306 43.45 31.62 19.46
C VAL A 306 43.50 32.43 20.76
N GLY A 307 42.34 32.62 21.41
CA GLY A 307 42.26 33.39 22.66
C GLY A 307 43.06 32.74 23.78
N THR A 308 42.94 31.42 23.95
CA THR A 308 43.66 30.68 24.99
C THR A 308 45.17 30.68 24.77
N ILE A 309 45.61 30.46 23.53
CA ILE A 309 47.04 30.51 23.17
C ILE A 309 47.60 31.91 23.43
N HIS A 310 46.85 32.96 23.10
CA HIS A 310 47.25 34.35 23.35
C HIS A 310 47.37 34.64 24.85
N THR A 311 46.39 34.25 25.66
CA THR A 311 46.41 34.47 27.12
C THR A 311 47.56 33.72 27.79
N VAL A 312 47.78 32.45 27.44
CA VAL A 312 48.88 31.65 28.03
C VAL A 312 50.25 32.23 27.63
N HIS A 313 50.40 32.68 26.39
CA HIS A 313 51.62 33.34 25.93
C HIS A 313 51.89 34.65 26.69
N HIS A 314 50.86 35.48 26.88
CA HIS A 314 50.97 36.75 27.60
C HIS A 314 51.40 36.54 29.06
N GLU A 315 50.73 35.64 29.80
CA GLU A 315 51.02 35.35 31.20
C GLU A 315 52.45 34.79 31.43
N LEU A 316 52.91 33.93 30.51
CA LEU A 316 54.26 33.37 30.59
C LEU A 316 55.35 34.39 30.20
N SER A 317 55.05 35.30 29.27
CA SER A 317 55.93 36.41 28.92
C SER A 317 56.13 37.37 30.10
N ASP A 318 55.04 37.75 30.77
CA ASP A 318 55.06 38.64 31.94
C ASP A 318 55.79 38.01 33.13
N SER A 319 55.69 36.68 33.27
CA SER A 319 56.36 35.94 34.34
C SER A 319 57.88 35.84 34.15
N GLN A 320 58.39 35.77 32.91
CA GLN A 320 59.84 35.80 32.66
C GLN A 320 60.47 37.18 32.88
N LEU A 321 59.70 38.25 32.73
CA LEU A 321 60.18 39.63 32.94
C LEU A 321 60.32 40.01 34.42
N ARG A 322 59.85 39.17 35.36
CA ARG A 322 60.01 39.39 36.80
C ARG A 322 61.26 38.67 37.33
N PRO A 323 62.33 39.38 37.75
CA PRO A 323 63.51 38.74 38.31
C PRO A 323 63.17 38.05 39.64
N SER A 324 63.69 36.83 39.82
CA SER A 324 63.58 36.07 41.07
C SER A 324 64.24 36.84 42.21
N LYS A 325 63.46 37.18 43.25
CA LYS A 325 63.95 37.82 44.48
C LYS A 325 65.09 37.00 45.10
N PRO A 326 66.21 37.61 45.53
CA PRO A 326 67.32 36.89 46.13
C PRO A 326 66.96 36.36 47.53
N LYS A 327 67.45 35.14 47.81
CA LYS A 327 67.33 34.40 49.08
C LYS A 327 68.18 35.09 50.15
N LEU A 328 67.56 35.60 51.23
CA LEU A 328 68.25 36.19 52.39
C LEU A 328 69.20 35.16 53.07
N ALA A 329 70.42 35.61 53.39
CA ALA A 329 71.43 34.86 54.15
C ALA A 329 71.27 35.06 55.69
N PRO A 330 71.68 34.10 56.54
CA PRO A 330 71.55 34.17 57.99
C PRO A 330 72.71 34.98 58.65
N GLY A 331 72.37 35.67 59.74
CA GLY A 331 73.18 36.71 60.40
C GLY A 331 74.36 36.24 61.26
N SER A 332 75.26 37.20 61.51
CA SER A 332 76.44 37.12 62.38
C SER A 332 76.10 37.31 63.87
N PRO A 333 76.89 36.75 64.81
CA PRO A 333 76.76 37.01 66.24
C PRO A 333 77.63 38.20 66.69
N SER A 334 77.09 39.04 67.59
CA SER A 334 77.82 40.06 68.34
C SER A 334 78.11 39.55 69.76
N ARG A 335 79.38 39.62 70.20
CA ARG A 335 79.84 39.12 71.50
C ARG A 335 80.35 40.28 72.36
N ALA A 336 79.67 40.43 73.51
CA ALA A 336 80.15 40.74 74.86
C ALA A 336 80.81 42.09 75.21
N ALA A 337 80.25 42.70 76.26
CA ALA A 337 80.97 43.14 77.46
C ALA A 337 79.97 43.02 78.64
N ALA A 338 80.10 42.06 79.57
CA ALA A 338 81.02 42.03 80.71
C ALA A 338 80.76 43.17 81.72
N ASN A 339 80.03 42.88 82.81
CA ASN A 339 80.58 42.80 84.17
C ASN A 339 79.48 42.74 85.25
N THR A 340 79.39 41.60 85.92
CA THR A 340 78.94 41.36 87.30
C THR A 340 79.92 42.03 88.30
N PRO A 341 79.72 42.00 89.65
CA PRO A 341 78.53 41.84 90.52
C PRO A 341 78.39 43.10 91.44
N ASP A 342 77.45 43.26 92.39
CA ASP A 342 77.32 42.50 93.64
C ASP A 342 76.24 43.10 94.58
N ILE A 343 75.72 42.26 95.49
CA ILE A 343 75.13 42.52 96.83
C ILE A 343 73.75 43.23 96.85
N ASP A 344 72.63 42.57 97.18
CA ASP A 344 72.21 41.87 98.43
C ASP A 344 71.49 42.79 99.43
N LEU A 345 70.55 42.14 100.14
CA LEU A 345 69.78 42.50 101.32
C LEU A 345 68.37 43.04 101.06
N GLY A 346 67.43 42.11 101.18
CA GLY A 346 66.00 42.33 101.06
C GLY A 346 65.32 42.79 102.34
N SER A 347 64.00 42.84 102.23
CA SER A 347 63.01 42.54 103.26
C SER A 347 61.63 42.81 102.65
N ASP A 348 60.79 41.78 102.70
CA ASP A 348 59.32 41.81 102.80
C ASP A 348 58.46 42.73 101.93
#